data_AF-A0A2Z5EMX3-F1
#
_entry.id   AF-A0A2Z5EMX3-F1
#
_cell.length_a   1.000
_cell.length_b   1.000
_cell.length_c   1.000
_cell.angle_alpha   90.00
_cell.angle_beta   90.00
_cell.angle_gamma   90.00
#
_symmetry.space_group_name_H-M   'P 1'
#
loop_
_entity.id
_entity.type
_entity.pdbx_description
1 polymer ?
#
loop_
_entity_poly.entity_id
_entity_poly.type
_entity_poly.pdbx_seq_one_letter_code
_entity_poly.pdbx_strand_id
1 'polypeptide(L)'
;VDYVSYDVLGDVVCGGFAMPIRENKAQEIYIVMSGEMMAMYAANNISKGILKYANSGGVRLGGLVCNERQTDKEYELADALSGMLGTKLIHFIPRDNIVQHAELRRMTVIEYAPDSKQAQEYR
;
A
#
# COMPACT_ATOMS: atom_id res chain seq x y z
N VAL A 1 10.42 9.18 18.22
CA VAL A 1 10.13 8.29 17.08
C VAL A 1 8.96 8.92 16.37
N ASP A 2 9.16 9.36 15.14
CA ASP A 2 8.13 10.10 14.41
C ASP A 2 7.17 9.15 13.68
N TYR A 3 7.67 8.00 13.20
CA TYR A 3 6.88 6.97 12.53
C TYR A 3 7.30 5.56 12.96
N VAL A 4 6.33 4.64 13.02
CA VAL A 4 6.54 3.19 13.18
C VAL A 4 5.73 2.50 12.10
N SER A 5 6.42 1.80 11.19
CA SER A 5 5.77 1.04 10.11
C SER A 5 5.69 -0.45 10.46
N TYR A 6 4.58 -1.07 10.09
CA TYR A 6 4.38 -2.51 10.17
C TYR A 6 4.13 -3.03 8.75
N ASP A 7 5.03 -3.89 8.27
CA ASP A 7 4.82 -4.60 7.00
C ASP A 7 4.06 -5.91 7.28
N VAL A 8 2.86 -6.03 6.72
CA VAL A 8 1.91 -7.10 7.02
C VAL A 8 1.42 -7.75 5.73
N LEU A 9 1.40 -9.08 5.71
CA LEU A 9 0.92 -9.87 4.58
C LEU A 9 -0.58 -9.62 4.30
N GLY A 10 -0.92 -9.32 3.05
CA GLY A 10 -2.27 -8.99 2.59
C GLY A 10 -3.12 -10.18 2.10
N ASP A 11 -2.52 -11.35 1.87
CA ASP A 11 -3.19 -12.49 1.23
C ASP A 11 -4.26 -13.15 2.12
N VAL A 12 -4.10 -13.04 3.44
CA VAL A 12 -5.00 -13.67 4.41
C VAL A 12 -5.44 -12.64 5.44
N VAL A 13 -6.66 -12.16 5.30
CA VAL A 13 -7.30 -11.28 6.31
C VAL A 13 -7.92 -12.16 7.41
N CYS A 14 -7.12 -13.01 8.07
CA CYS A 14 -7.54 -13.77 9.23
C CYS A 14 -7.14 -13.06 10.54
N GLY A 15 -7.76 -13.43 11.66
CA GLY A 15 -7.68 -12.69 12.93
C GLY A 15 -6.27 -12.49 13.51
N GLY A 16 -5.27 -13.27 13.08
CA GLY A 16 -3.87 -13.09 13.48
C GLY A 16 -3.17 -11.92 12.79
N PHE A 17 -3.42 -11.69 11.49
CA PHE A 17 -2.81 -10.61 10.71
C PHE A 17 -3.39 -9.23 11.08
N ALA A 18 -4.57 -9.21 11.68
CA ALA A 18 -5.18 -8.00 12.22
C ALA A 18 -4.67 -7.63 13.63
N MET A 19 -3.65 -8.29 14.18
CA MET A 19 -3.15 -8.00 15.54
C MET A 19 -2.70 -6.54 15.72
N PRO A 20 -1.91 -5.92 14.81
CA PRO A 20 -1.52 -4.52 14.97
C PRO A 20 -2.72 -3.56 14.97
N ILE A 21 -3.75 -3.89 14.20
CA ILE A 21 -5.02 -3.16 14.09
C ILE A 21 -5.85 -3.35 15.37
N ARG A 22 -5.93 -4.58 15.86
CA ARG A 22 -6.74 -4.97 17.02
C ARG A 22 -6.17 -4.44 18.33
N GLU A 23 -4.85 -4.44 18.48
CA GLU A 23 -4.15 -3.91 19.65
C GLU A 23 -3.92 -2.40 19.58
N ASN A 24 -4.49 -1.74 18.55
CA ASN A 24 -4.38 -0.30 18.32
C ASN A 24 -2.93 0.20 18.25
N LYS A 25 -2.02 -0.64 17.74
CA LYS A 25 -0.61 -0.33 17.51
C LYS A 25 -0.39 0.42 16.20
N ALA A 26 -1.29 0.24 15.24
CA ALA A 26 -1.32 0.95 13.96
C ALA A 26 -2.66 1.66 13.79
N GLN A 27 -2.62 2.98 13.65
CA GLN A 27 -3.82 3.84 13.53
C GLN A 27 -4.11 4.25 12.09
N GLU A 28 -3.06 4.42 11.27
CA GLU A 28 -3.16 4.67 9.83
C GLU A 28 -2.72 3.44 9.06
N ILE A 29 -3.55 3.03 8.11
CA ILE A 29 -3.28 1.89 7.24
C ILE A 29 -3.21 2.38 5.81
N TYR A 30 -2.15 1.96 5.12
CA TYR A 30 -1.97 2.16 3.69
C TYR A 30 -1.97 0.80 3.01
N ILE A 31 -2.72 0.67 1.92
CA ILE A 31 -2.80 -0.59 1.17
C ILE A 31 -2.05 -0.43 -0.14
N VAL A 32 -1.02 -1.26 -0.34
CA VAL A 32 -0.32 -1.36 -1.62
C VAL A 32 -1.09 -2.33 -2.52
N MET A 33 -1.39 -1.91 -3.75
CA MET A 33 -2.17 -2.66 -4.73
C MET A 33 -1.67 -2.40 -6.15
N SER A 34 -2.12 -3.17 -7.14
CA SER A 34 -1.95 -2.89 -8.58
C SER A 34 -3.31 -2.92 -9.32
N GLY A 35 -3.33 -2.54 -10.60
CA GLY A 35 -4.51 -2.61 -11.47
C GLY A 35 -5.03 -4.02 -11.76
N GLU A 36 -4.40 -5.06 -11.19
CA GLU A 36 -4.86 -6.42 -11.33
C GLU A 36 -6.09 -6.69 -10.47
N MET A 37 -7.03 -7.48 -11.02
CA MET A 37 -8.27 -7.86 -10.34
C MET A 37 -8.02 -8.46 -8.95
N MET A 38 -7.00 -9.30 -8.80
CA MET A 38 -6.68 -9.95 -7.52
C MET A 38 -6.19 -8.94 -6.48
N ALA A 39 -5.38 -7.95 -6.88
CA ALA A 39 -4.89 -6.92 -5.98
C ALA A 39 -6.03 -5.98 -5.54
N MET A 40 -6.90 -5.59 -6.47
CA MET A 40 -8.10 -4.80 -6.15
C MET A 40 -9.06 -5.56 -5.23
N TYR A 41 -9.25 -6.86 -5.46
CA TYR A 41 -10.07 -7.72 -4.60
C TYR A 41 -9.50 -7.82 -3.18
N ALA A 42 -8.19 -8.03 -3.04
CA ALA A 42 -7.50 -8.04 -1.76
C ALA A 42 -7.64 -6.71 -1.02
N ALA A 43 -7.42 -5.59 -1.71
CA ALA A 43 -7.57 -4.24 -1.14
C ALA A 43 -8.98 -3.99 -0.58
N ASN A 44 -10.02 -4.43 -1.30
CA ASN A 44 -11.41 -4.34 -0.84
C ASN A 44 -11.66 -5.19 0.42
N ASN A 45 -11.13 -6.43 0.46
CA ASN A 45 -11.29 -7.31 1.62
C ASN A 45 -10.54 -6.80 2.85
N ILE A 46 -9.33 -6.27 2.68
CA ILE A 46 -8.58 -5.61 3.76
C ILE A 46 -9.38 -4.41 4.27
N SER A 47 -9.91 -3.57 3.38
CA SER A 47 -10.71 -2.40 3.74
C SER A 47 -11.94 -2.77 4.58
N LYS A 48 -12.64 -3.85 4.23
CA LYS A 48 -13.74 -4.41 5.05
C LYS A 48 -13.25 -4.86 6.43
N GLY A 49 -12.07 -5.49 6.49
CA GLY A 49 -11.42 -5.85 7.74
C GLY A 49 -11.14 -4.64 8.63
N ILE A 50 -10.62 -3.55 8.05
CA ILE A 50 -10.35 -2.30 8.75
C ILE A 50 -11.65 -1.70 9.30
N LEU A 51 -12.71 -1.66 8.49
CA LEU A 51 -14.01 -1.11 8.90
C LEU A 51 -14.57 -1.79 10.17
N LYS A 52 -14.33 -3.11 10.32
CA LYS A 52 -14.73 -3.87 11.51
C LYS A 52 -14.06 -3.36 12.80
N TYR A 53 -12.81 -2.91 12.72
CA TYR A 53 -12.03 -2.41 13.86
C TYR A 53 -12.06 -0.88 13.98
N ALA A 54 -12.44 -0.17 12.92
CA ALA A 54 -12.52 1.29 12.91
C ALA A 54 -13.50 1.83 13.97
N ASN A 55 -14.57 1.08 14.26
CA ASN A 55 -15.59 1.44 15.25
C ASN A 55 -15.14 1.27 16.71
N SER A 56 -14.15 0.40 16.98
CA SER A 56 -13.70 0.09 18.35
C SER A 56 -12.31 0.62 18.68
N GLY A 57 -11.43 0.79 17.68
CA GLY A 57 -10.01 1.08 17.88
C GLY A 57 -9.52 2.42 17.34
N GLY A 58 -10.34 3.20 16.61
CA GLY A 58 -9.87 4.47 16.03
C GLY A 58 -8.97 4.32 14.79
N VAL A 59 -8.73 3.09 14.33
CA VAL A 59 -7.98 2.79 13.10
C VAL A 59 -8.70 3.35 11.87
N ARG A 60 -7.94 3.89 10.91
CA ARG A 60 -8.44 4.45 9.65
C ARG A 60 -7.64 3.94 8.44
N LEU A 61 -8.31 3.87 7.30
CA LEU A 61 -7.68 3.68 6.00
C LEU A 61 -7.16 5.04 5.52
N GLY A 62 -5.84 5.21 5.50
CA GLY A 62 -5.17 6.44 5.09
C GLY A 62 -5.12 6.63 3.58
N GLY A 63 -5.11 5.53 2.82
CA GLY A 63 -5.20 5.54 1.36
C GLY A 63 -4.62 4.31 0.68
N LEU A 64 -4.72 4.32 -0.64
CA LEU A 64 -4.17 3.31 -1.52
C LEU A 64 -2.86 3.80 -2.13
N VAL A 65 -1.92 2.89 -2.34
CA VAL A 65 -0.71 3.12 -3.11
C VAL A 65 -0.70 2.14 -4.27
N CYS A 66 -0.69 2.65 -5.50
CA CYS A 66 -0.62 1.80 -6.67
C CYS A 66 0.84 1.48 -6.98
N ASN A 67 1.20 0.20 -7.06
CA ASN A 67 2.48 -0.27 -7.57
C ASN A 67 2.25 -0.83 -8.97
N GLU A 68 2.65 -0.05 -9.97
CA GLU A 68 2.31 -0.28 -11.37
C GLU A 68 2.77 -1.66 -11.86
N ARG A 69 1.85 -2.36 -12.54
CA ARG A 69 2.14 -3.60 -13.26
C ARG A 69 2.02 -3.46 -14.77
N GLN A 70 1.93 -2.23 -15.26
CA GLN A 70 1.85 -1.86 -16.68
C GLN A 70 0.58 -2.41 -17.33
N THR A 71 -0.53 -2.32 -16.60
CA THR A 71 -1.86 -2.65 -17.10
C THR A 71 -2.52 -1.42 -17.73
N ASP A 72 -3.40 -1.62 -18.71
CA ASP A 72 -4.07 -0.50 -19.36
C ASP A 72 -4.98 0.25 -18.38
N LYS A 73 -4.85 1.58 -18.34
CA LYS A 73 -5.62 2.49 -17.48
C LYS A 73 -5.50 2.18 -15.98
N GLU A 74 -4.33 1.70 -15.56
CA GLU A 74 -4.07 1.30 -14.18
C GLU A 74 -4.29 2.45 -13.18
N TYR A 75 -3.91 3.67 -13.55
CA TYR A 75 -4.10 4.85 -12.73
C TYR A 75 -5.60 5.12 -12.51
N GLU A 76 -6.40 5.16 -13.58
CA GLU A 76 -7.83 5.45 -13.50
C GLU A 76 -8.59 4.39 -12.71
N LEU A 77 -8.18 3.12 -12.83
CA LEU A 77 -8.74 2.02 -12.04
C LEU A 77 -8.42 2.17 -10.54
N ALA A 78 -7.16 2.47 -10.20
CA ALA A 78 -6.73 2.66 -8.83
C ALA A 78 -7.39 3.89 -8.19
N ASP A 79 -7.48 4.99 -8.92
CA ASP A 79 -8.13 6.22 -8.47
C ASP A 79 -9.63 6.01 -8.23
N ALA A 80 -10.32 5.38 -9.19
CA ALA A 80 -11.73 5.03 -9.04
C ALA A 80 -12.00 4.11 -7.85
N LEU A 81 -11.18 3.07 -7.64
CA LEU A 81 -11.30 2.18 -6.49
C LEU A 81 -11.10 2.94 -5.18
N SER A 82 -10.13 3.85 -5.12
CA SER A 82 -9.89 4.66 -3.93
C SER A 82 -11.11 5.51 -3.57
N GLY A 83 -11.74 6.14 -4.57
CA GLY A 83 -12.97 6.91 -4.40
C GLY A 83 -14.15 6.04 -3.93
N MET A 84 -14.30 4.84 -4.49
CA MET A 84 -15.34 3.88 -4.08
C MET A 84 -15.18 3.40 -2.63
N LEU A 85 -13.93 3.26 -2.15
CA LEU A 85 -13.62 2.89 -0.77
C LEU A 85 -13.70 4.08 0.21
N GLY A 86 -14.01 5.28 -0.28
CA GLY A 86 -14.07 6.49 0.55
C GLY A 86 -12.68 6.94 1.03
N THR A 87 -11.65 6.66 0.24
CA THR A 87 -10.26 7.06 0.52
C THR A 87 -9.64 7.74 -0.70
N LYS A 88 -8.32 7.93 -0.69
CA LYS A 88 -7.55 8.55 -1.78
C LYS A 88 -6.47 7.62 -2.30
N LEU A 89 -6.18 7.73 -3.60
CA LEU A 89 -4.93 7.24 -4.17
C LEU A 89 -3.83 8.20 -3.75
N ILE A 90 -2.94 7.76 -2.87
CA ILE A 90 -1.88 8.59 -2.30
C ILE A 90 -0.78 8.80 -3.31
N HIS A 91 -0.40 7.73 -3.98
CA HIS A 91 0.70 7.75 -4.92
C HIS A 91 0.58 6.59 -5.90
N PHE A 92 1.09 6.82 -7.10
CA PHE A 92 1.18 5.84 -8.17
C PHE A 92 2.67 5.63 -8.47
N ILE A 93 3.19 4.49 -8.07
CA ILE A 93 4.61 4.14 -8.19
C ILE A 93 4.80 3.47 -9.56
N PRO A 94 5.55 4.11 -10.48
CA PRO A 94 5.81 3.52 -11.78
C PRO A 94 6.74 2.32 -11.69
N ARG A 95 6.65 1.43 -12.68
CA ARG A 95 7.50 0.25 -12.80
C ARG A 95 8.87 0.64 -13.37
N ASP A 96 9.93 0.48 -12.58
CA ASP A 96 11.31 0.73 -13.02
C ASP A 96 12.25 -0.44 -12.63
N ASN A 97 13.08 -0.88 -13.58
CA ASN A 97 14.06 -1.95 -13.36
C ASN A 97 15.18 -1.55 -12.39
N ILE A 98 15.37 -0.26 -12.12
CA ILE A 98 16.33 0.20 -11.11
C ILE A 98 16.02 -0.36 -9.71
N VAL A 99 14.75 -0.64 -9.42
CA VAL A 99 14.31 -1.29 -8.18
C VAL A 99 14.99 -2.67 -8.05
N GLN A 100 14.94 -3.48 -9.10
CA GLN A 100 15.59 -4.81 -9.11
C GLN A 100 17.12 -4.69 -8.98
N HIS A 101 17.72 -3.70 -9.62
CA HIS A 101 19.16 -3.45 -9.50
C HIS A 101 19.58 -3.05 -8.08
N ALA A 102 18.75 -2.29 -7.37
CA ALA A 102 18.98 -1.93 -5.97
C ALA A 102 18.76 -3.14 -5.04
N GLU A 103 17.68 -3.90 -5.25
CA GLU A 103 17.34 -5.11 -4.48
C GLU A 103 18.43 -6.18 -4.56
N LEU A 104 19.00 -6.42 -5.76
CA LEU A 104 20.13 -7.35 -5.94
C LEU A 104 21.36 -6.99 -5.09
N ARG A 105 21.48 -5.72 -4.69
CA ARG A 105 22.55 -5.21 -3.83
C ARG A 105 22.09 -5.02 -2.38
N ARG A 106 20.87 -5.44 -2.04
CA ARG A 106 20.24 -5.28 -0.72
C ARG A 106 20.21 -3.83 -0.26
N MET A 107 20.00 -2.92 -1.20
CA MET A 107 19.87 -1.48 -0.95
C MET A 107 18.49 -1.00 -1.40
N THR A 108 18.00 0.07 -0.78
CA THR A 108 16.85 0.82 -1.32
C THR A 108 17.27 1.62 -2.55
N VAL A 109 16.31 2.03 -3.39
CA VAL A 109 16.62 2.89 -4.55
C VAL A 109 17.15 4.25 -4.11
N ILE A 110 16.68 4.78 -2.98
CA ILE A 110 17.15 6.04 -2.39
C ILE A 110 18.65 5.96 -2.06
N GLU A 111 19.12 4.83 -1.54
CA GLU A 111 20.55 4.62 -1.23
C GLU A 111 21.37 4.29 -2.48
N TYR A 112 20.87 3.43 -3.36
CA TYR A 112 21.59 2.93 -4.52
C TYR A 112 21.75 4.00 -5.61
N ALA A 113 20.70 4.77 -5.88
CA ALA A 113 20.65 5.75 -6.95
C ALA A 113 19.78 6.96 -6.54
N PRO A 114 20.27 7.82 -5.63
CA PRO A 114 19.50 8.90 -5.03
C PRO A 114 18.95 9.93 -6.03
N ASP A 115 19.62 10.11 -7.17
CA ASP A 115 19.21 11.07 -8.21
C ASP A 115 18.33 10.44 -9.30
N SER A 116 18.00 9.15 -9.18
CA SER A 116 17.12 8.47 -10.13
C SER A 116 15.68 8.98 -10.05
N LYS A 117 14.94 8.87 -11.17
CA LYS A 117 13.51 9.20 -11.20
C LYS A 117 12.74 8.42 -10.14
N GLN A 118 12.98 7.11 -10.06
CA GLN A 118 12.35 6.25 -9.06
C GLN A 118 12.66 6.65 -7.62
N ALA A 119 13.86 7.15 -7.33
CA ALA A 119 14.16 7.70 -6.00
C ALA A 119 13.35 8.96 -5.69
N GLN A 120 13.00 9.77 -6.70
CA GLN A 120 12.13 10.94 -6.51
C GLN A 120 10.67 10.55 -6.28
N GLU A 121 10.19 9.47 -6.90
CA GLU A 121 8.83 8.96 -6.65
C GLU A 121 8.67 8.49 -5.19
N TYR A 122 9.73 7.98 -4.55
CA TYR A 122 9.68 7.54 -3.15
C TYR A 122 9.85 8.65 -2.09
N ARG A 123 10.20 9.89 -2.48
CA ARG A 123 10.43 11.01 -1.55
C ARG A 123 9.15 11.80 -1.28
#